data_AF-A0A2C6WJ13-F1
#
_entry.id   AF-A0A2C6WJ13-F1
#
_cell.length_a   1.000
_cell.length_b   1.000
_cell.length_c   1.000
_cell.angle_alpha   90.00
_cell.angle_beta   90.00
_cell.angle_gamma   90.00
#
_symmetry.space_group_name_H-M   'P 1'
#
loop_
_entity.id
_entity.type
_entity.pdbx_description
1 polymer ?
#
loop_
_entity_poly.entity_id
_entity_poly.type
_entity_poly.pdbx_seq_one_letter_code
_entity_poly.pdbx_strand_id
1 'polypeptide(L)'
;MITIEQLKDWNDVKARKVLEEKIERYIDEKIKCSVLSGKLNIRISTGYHGRKTHSKSEFYSLWLSEEISTSSLEVVQNNIIEKYKEIGLRVTREYFDEGWHSSYRGLQIVIPQELLEDTDNENKD
;
A
#
# COMPACT_ATOMS: atom_id res chain seq x y z
N MET A 1 -7.39 37.26 -4.78
CA MET A 1 -8.26 36.60 -5.77
C MET A 1 -7.65 35.25 -6.08
N ILE A 2 -8.39 34.16 -5.86
CA ILE A 2 -7.89 32.80 -6.12
C ILE A 2 -8.02 32.51 -7.62
N THR A 3 -7.01 31.90 -8.25
CA THR A 3 -7.05 31.54 -9.67
C THR A 3 -7.66 30.14 -9.89
N ILE A 4 -8.14 29.87 -11.10
CA ILE A 4 -8.67 28.54 -11.47
C ILE A 4 -7.57 27.47 -11.35
N GLU A 5 -6.32 27.82 -11.64
CA GLU A 5 -5.16 26.92 -11.49
C GLU A 5 -4.92 26.55 -10.03
N GLN A 6 -4.94 27.54 -9.12
CA GLN A 6 -4.84 27.29 -7.68
C GLN A 6 -5.96 26.38 -7.16
N LEU A 7 -7.18 26.49 -7.70
CA LEU A 7 -8.29 25.60 -7.33
C LEU A 7 -8.11 24.17 -7.87
N LYS A 8 -7.56 24.01 -9.07
CA LYS A 8 -7.26 22.69 -9.64
C LYS A 8 -6.17 21.99 -8.85
N ASP A 9 -5.09 22.70 -8.52
CA ASP A 9 -4.00 22.18 -7.70
C ASP A 9 -4.48 21.81 -6.30
N TRP A 10 -5.33 22.64 -5.70
CA TRP A 10 -5.86 22.34 -4.37
C TRP A 10 -6.81 21.13 -4.37
N ASN A 11 -7.64 21.00 -5.41
CA ASN A 11 -8.50 19.83 -5.58
C ASN A 11 -7.67 18.55 -5.77
N ASP A 12 -6.58 18.63 -6.53
CA ASP A 12 -5.64 17.52 -6.73
C ASP A 12 -4.91 17.13 -5.43
N VAL A 13 -4.45 18.10 -4.63
CA VAL A 13 -3.85 17.83 -3.31
C VAL A 13 -4.85 17.14 -2.39
N LYS A 14 -6.11 17.58 -2.38
CA LYS A 14 -7.16 16.96 -1.56
C LYS A 14 -7.45 15.53 -2.04
N ALA A 15 -7.57 15.32 -3.34
CA ALA A 15 -7.80 14.00 -3.92
C ALA A 15 -6.65 13.03 -3.61
N ARG A 16 -5.40 13.49 -3.73
CA ARG A 16 -4.20 12.72 -3.35
C ARG A 16 -4.23 12.29 -1.89
N LYS A 17 -4.49 13.21 -0.96
CA LYS A 17 -4.59 12.89 0.48
C LYS A 17 -5.67 11.85 0.77
N VAL A 18 -6.86 12.00 0.17
CA VAL A 18 -7.96 11.04 0.37
C VAL A 18 -7.60 9.66 -0.17
N LEU A 19 -6.92 9.59 -1.32
CA LEU A 19 -6.46 8.32 -1.87
C LEU A 19 -5.36 7.69 -0.99
N GLU A 20 -4.43 8.50 -0.51
CA GLU A 20 -3.36 8.09 0.40
C GLU A 20 -3.93 7.44 1.66
N GLU A 21 -4.87 8.11 2.34
CA GLU A 21 -5.56 7.57 3.54
C GLU A 21 -6.28 6.24 3.28
N LYS A 22 -6.87 6.05 2.08
CA LYS A 22 -7.55 4.81 1.72
C LYS A 22 -6.55 3.67 1.49
N ILE A 23 -5.46 3.95 0.77
CA ILE A 23 -4.42 2.96 0.53
C ILE A 23 -3.73 2.58 1.84
N GLU A 24 -3.40 3.55 2.69
CA GLU A 24 -2.75 3.32 3.98
C GLU A 24 -3.60 2.41 4.86
N ARG A 25 -4.89 2.73 5.02
CA ARG A 25 -5.82 1.88 5.80
C ARG A 25 -5.84 0.45 5.30
N TYR A 26 -5.85 0.24 3.98
CA TYR A 26 -5.81 -1.09 3.41
C TYR A 26 -4.51 -1.82 3.76
N ILE A 27 -3.36 -1.15 3.64
CA ILE A 27 -2.05 -1.72 3.95
C ILE A 27 -1.94 -2.03 5.45
N ASP A 28 -2.35 -1.11 6.32
CA ASP A 28 -2.36 -1.28 7.77
C ASP A 28 -3.19 -2.50 8.19
N GLU A 29 -4.38 -2.67 7.62
CA GLU A 29 -5.21 -3.84 7.88
C GLU A 29 -4.54 -5.15 7.43
N LYS A 30 -3.84 -5.15 6.29
CA LYS A 30 -3.08 -6.32 5.82
C LYS A 30 -1.89 -6.63 6.72
N ILE A 31 -1.15 -5.60 7.15
CA ILE A 31 -0.04 -5.74 8.10
C ILE A 31 -0.56 -6.34 9.40
N LYS A 32 -1.60 -5.74 10.00
CA LYS A 32 -2.19 -6.20 11.26
C LYS A 32 -2.63 -7.67 11.18
N CYS A 33 -3.40 -8.04 10.15
CA CYS A 33 -3.87 -9.42 9.98
C CYS A 33 -2.70 -10.41 9.82
N SER A 34 -1.65 -10.01 9.08
CA SER A 34 -0.50 -10.86 8.81
C SER A 34 0.37 -11.06 10.06
N VAL A 35 0.64 -9.99 10.80
CA VAL A 35 1.40 -10.02 12.07
C VAL A 35 0.69 -10.90 13.09
N LEU A 36 -0.64 -10.77 13.25
CA LEU A 36 -1.43 -11.63 14.12
C LEU A 36 -1.38 -13.12 13.72
N SER A 37 -1.05 -13.40 12.47
CA SER A 37 -0.87 -14.75 11.92
C SER A 37 0.60 -15.24 11.96
N GLY A 38 1.51 -14.47 12.57
CA GLY A 38 2.95 -14.76 12.62
C GLY A 38 3.67 -14.59 11.28
N LYS A 39 3.08 -13.91 10.30
CA LYS A 39 3.64 -13.73 8.96
C LYS A 39 4.20 -12.32 8.81
N LEU A 40 5.53 -12.22 8.73
CA LEU A 40 6.25 -10.94 8.61
C LEU A 40 6.56 -10.52 7.17
N ASN A 41 6.32 -11.43 6.23
CA ASN A 41 6.45 -11.18 4.80
C ASN A 41 5.03 -11.07 4.21
N ILE A 42 4.70 -9.89 3.70
CA ILE A 42 3.35 -9.53 3.28
C ILE A 42 3.40 -9.12 1.80
N ARG A 43 2.61 -9.82 0.99
CA ARG A 43 2.40 -9.52 -0.43
C ARG A 43 1.02 -8.88 -0.61
N ILE A 44 1.01 -7.64 -1.10
CA ILE A 44 -0.20 -6.90 -1.43
C ILE A 44 -0.23 -6.66 -2.93
N SER A 45 -0.95 -7.51 -3.65
CA SER A 45 -1.00 -7.48 -5.11
C SER A 45 -2.31 -6.88 -5.64
N THR A 46 -2.24 -6.23 -6.81
CA THR A 46 -3.41 -5.71 -7.57
C THR A 46 -4.25 -6.83 -8.22
N GLY A 47 -3.77 -8.07 -8.21
CA GLY A 47 -4.54 -9.29 -8.45
C GLY A 47 -4.12 -10.31 -7.40
N TYR A 48 -4.95 -11.17 -6.83
CA TYR A 48 -6.05 -11.90 -7.43
C TYR A 48 -6.94 -12.42 -6.29
N HIS A 49 -8.25 -12.58 -6.50
CA HIS A 49 -9.18 -13.18 -5.53
C HIS A 49 -10.07 -14.25 -6.24
N GLY A 50 -9.92 -15.57 -5.95
CA GLY A 50 -10.89 -16.65 -6.32
C GLY A 50 -10.42 -17.89 -7.14
N ARG A 51 -11.23 -18.48 -8.05
CA ARG A 51 -10.84 -19.61 -8.95
C ARG A 51 -10.87 -19.36 -10.50
N LYS A 52 -10.68 -18.13 -10.98
CA LYS A 52 -10.30 -17.77 -12.36
C LYS A 52 -8.81 -17.47 -12.47
N THR A 53 -8.25 -17.45 -13.66
CA THR A 53 -6.81 -17.18 -13.86
C THR A 53 -6.45 -15.70 -13.76
N HIS A 54 -7.42 -14.79 -13.98
CA HIS A 54 -7.21 -13.35 -13.83
C HIS A 54 -8.37 -12.67 -13.10
N SER A 55 -8.09 -11.97 -12.01
CA SER A 55 -9.06 -11.17 -11.26
C SER A 55 -8.34 -10.05 -10.51
N LYS A 56 -9.07 -8.95 -10.31
CA LYS A 56 -8.60 -7.77 -9.59
C LYS A 56 -8.78 -8.02 -8.09
N SER A 57 -7.79 -7.66 -7.28
CA SER A 57 -7.97 -7.59 -5.84
C SER A 57 -8.70 -6.31 -5.45
N GLU A 58 -9.14 -6.21 -4.20
CA GLU A 58 -9.64 -4.95 -3.63
C GLU A 58 -8.59 -3.83 -3.68
N PHE A 59 -7.30 -4.18 -3.63
CA PHE A 59 -6.19 -3.23 -3.75
C PHE A 59 -6.07 -2.63 -5.15
N TYR A 60 -6.60 -3.29 -6.18
CA TYR A 60 -6.50 -2.83 -7.57
C TYR A 60 -7.02 -1.40 -7.76
N SER A 61 -8.24 -1.13 -7.30
CA SER A 61 -8.91 0.16 -7.53
C SER A 61 -8.23 1.30 -6.79
N LEU A 62 -7.54 0.99 -5.69
CA LEU A 62 -6.77 1.97 -4.92
C LEU A 62 -5.42 2.22 -5.57
N TRP A 63 -4.67 1.15 -5.86
CA TRP A 63 -3.29 1.24 -6.34
C TRP A 63 -3.18 1.67 -7.81
N LEU A 64 -4.21 1.41 -8.61
CA LEU A 64 -4.30 1.80 -10.02
C LEU A 64 -5.49 2.73 -10.25
N SER A 65 -5.77 3.62 -9.29
CA SER A 65 -6.89 4.54 -9.34
C SER A 65 -6.84 5.45 -10.58
N GLU A 66 -7.96 5.49 -11.31
CA GLU A 66 -8.18 6.39 -12.45
C GLU A 66 -8.79 7.74 -12.00
N GLU A 67 -9.04 7.93 -10.69
CA GLU A 67 -9.62 9.16 -10.13
C GLU A 67 -8.64 10.35 -10.15
N ILE A 68 -7.34 10.07 -10.28
CA ILE A 68 -6.28 11.08 -10.33
C ILE A 68 -5.34 10.82 -11.51
N SER A 69 -4.58 11.85 -11.90
CA SER A 69 -3.56 11.72 -12.94
C SER A 69 -2.47 10.70 -12.56
N THR A 70 -1.86 10.05 -13.56
CA THR A 70 -0.78 9.07 -13.33
C THR A 70 0.41 9.66 -12.56
N SER A 71 0.78 10.91 -12.83
CA SER A 71 1.85 11.60 -12.08
C SER A 71 1.47 11.81 -10.61
N SER A 72 0.21 12.14 -10.33
CA SER A 72 -0.28 12.29 -8.95
C SER A 72 -0.38 10.94 -8.24
N LEU A 73 -0.78 9.89 -8.96
CA LEU A 73 -0.79 8.52 -8.45
C LEU A 73 0.61 8.05 -8.08
N GLU A 74 1.61 8.34 -8.92
CA GLU A 74 3.00 8.00 -8.62
C GLU A 74 3.52 8.72 -7.37
N VAL A 75 3.15 10.00 -7.19
CA VAL A 75 3.47 10.76 -5.95
C VAL A 75 2.84 10.09 -4.73
N VAL A 76 1.56 9.75 -4.79
CA VAL A 76 0.86 9.05 -3.67
C VAL A 76 1.54 7.72 -3.36
N GLN A 77 1.81 6.90 -4.38
CA GLN A 77 2.48 5.61 -4.18
C GLN A 77 3.89 5.76 -3.60
N ASN A 78 4.64 6.79 -4.00
CA ASN A 78 5.98 7.06 -3.46
C ASN A 78 5.88 7.47 -1.97
N ASN A 79 4.98 8.40 -1.64
CA ASN A 79 4.79 8.87 -0.26
C ASN A 79 4.47 7.70 0.68
N ILE A 80 3.57 6.82 0.28
CA ILE A 80 3.19 5.64 1.06
C ILE A 80 4.39 4.73 1.30
N ILE A 81 5.16 4.44 0.25
CA ILE A 81 6.36 3.58 0.37
C ILE A 81 7.38 4.19 1.33
N GLU A 82 7.67 5.48 1.18
CA GLU A 82 8.63 6.16 2.04
C GLU A 82 8.13 6.22 3.49
N LYS A 83 6.86 6.51 3.73
CA LYS A 83 6.26 6.49 5.07
C LYS A 83 6.44 5.14 5.78
N TYR A 84 6.19 4.03 5.10
CA TYR A 84 6.39 2.70 5.69
C TYR A 84 7.87 2.35 5.88
N LYS A 85 8.78 2.87 5.03
CA LYS A 85 10.22 2.74 5.24
C LYS A 85 10.72 3.55 6.45
N GLU A 86 10.19 4.74 6.67
CA GLU A 86 10.54 5.61 7.79
C GLU A 86 10.25 4.95 9.15
N ILE A 87 9.20 4.14 9.23
CA ILE A 87 8.88 3.36 10.45
C ILE A 87 9.66 2.03 10.52
N GLY A 88 10.63 1.80 9.63
CA GLY A 88 11.53 0.65 9.66
C GLY A 88 11.10 -0.55 8.80
N LEU A 89 9.97 -0.50 8.09
CA LEU A 89 9.57 -1.62 7.22
C LEU A 89 10.41 -1.63 5.94
N ARG A 90 10.68 -2.82 5.40
CA ARG A 90 11.26 -2.93 4.06
C ARG A 90 10.13 -3.04 3.05
N VAL A 91 9.91 -1.99 2.27
CA VAL A 91 8.84 -1.92 1.27
C VAL A 91 9.42 -1.82 -0.14
N THR A 92 9.06 -2.76 -1.01
CA THR A 92 9.44 -2.78 -2.43
C THR A 92 8.22 -2.85 -3.33
N ARG A 93 8.27 -2.12 -4.46
CA ARG A 93 7.32 -2.34 -5.56
C ARG A 93 7.73 -3.60 -6.29
N GLU A 94 6.78 -4.50 -6.49
CA GLU A 94 7.06 -5.75 -7.16
C GLU A 94 6.05 -6.06 -8.25
N TYR A 95 6.52 -6.91 -9.17
CA TYR A 95 5.69 -7.54 -10.19
C TYR A 95 5.56 -9.01 -9.83
N PHE A 96 4.36 -9.35 -9.39
CA PHE A 96 3.98 -10.59 -8.78
C PHE A 96 3.49 -11.56 -9.86
N ASP A 97 4.28 -12.60 -10.15
CA ASP A 97 3.84 -13.74 -10.96
C ASP A 97 2.88 -14.60 -10.13
N GLU A 98 1.65 -14.76 -10.62
CA GLU A 98 0.60 -15.59 -10.03
C GLU A 98 0.36 -16.87 -10.86
N GLY A 99 1.26 -17.19 -11.80
CA GLY A 99 1.15 -18.31 -12.72
C GLY A 99 0.14 -18.07 -13.85
N TRP A 100 0.01 -19.04 -14.76
CA TRP A 100 -0.96 -19.01 -15.86
C TRP A 100 -0.92 -17.73 -16.72
N HIS A 101 0.29 -17.19 -16.94
CA HIS A 101 0.51 -15.93 -17.65
C HIS A 101 -0.12 -14.70 -16.98
N SER A 102 -0.41 -14.77 -15.68
CA SER A 102 -0.90 -13.68 -14.86
C SER A 102 0.24 -13.03 -14.09
N SER A 103 0.45 -11.73 -14.32
CA SER A 103 1.40 -10.96 -13.54
C SER A 103 0.80 -9.62 -13.13
N TYR A 104 0.97 -9.27 -11.86
CA TYR A 104 0.29 -8.13 -11.24
C TYR A 104 1.29 -7.20 -10.55
N ARG A 105 1.00 -5.90 -10.56
CA ARG A 105 1.77 -4.94 -9.74
C ARG A 105 1.36 -5.09 -8.28
N GLY A 106 2.25 -4.76 -7.36
CA GLY A 106 1.90 -4.68 -5.96
C GLY A 106 3.05 -4.19 -5.08
N LEU A 107 2.87 -4.39 -3.79
CA LEU A 107 3.87 -4.13 -2.77
C LEU A 107 4.28 -5.43 -2.09
N GLN A 108 5.59 -5.59 -1.92
CA GLN A 108 6.18 -6.54 -1.02
C GLN A 108 6.63 -5.78 0.24
N ILE A 109 6.13 -6.19 1.39
CA ILE A 109 6.43 -5.58 2.69
C ILE A 109 7.06 -6.65 3.57
N VAL A 110 8.21 -6.34 4.16
CA VAL A 110 8.88 -7.19 5.13
C VAL A 110 9.03 -6.42 6.42
N ILE A 111 8.54 -7.00 7.51
CA ILE A 111 8.67 -6.48 8.87
C ILE A 111 9.94 -7.12 9.46
N PRO A 112 11.00 -6.34 9.73
CA PRO A 112 12.17 -6.86 10.42
C PRO A 112 11.79 -7.41 11.80
N GLN A 113 12.38 -8.53 12.18
CA GLN A 113 12.10 -9.17 13.47
C GLN A 113 12.47 -8.28 14.66
N GLU A 114 13.52 -7.45 14.49
CA GLU A 114 13.97 -6.45 15.45
C GLU A 114 12.84 -5.48 15.88
N LEU A 115 11.89 -5.17 15.00
CA LEU A 115 10.76 -4.27 15.33
C LEU A 115 9.70 -4.91 16.23
N LEU A 116 9.75 -6.22 16.45
CA LEU A 116 8.81 -6.97 17.28
C LEU A 116 9.38 -7.30 18.66
N GLU A 117 10.71 -7.26 18.80
CA GLU A 117 11.42 -7.66 20.03
C GLU A 117 11.27 -6.64 21.18
N ASP A 118 10.92 -5.38 20.87
CA ASP A 118 10.71 -4.34 21.89
C ASP A 118 9.36 -4.47 22.64
N THR A 119 8.39 -5.22 22.10
CA THR A 119 7.04 -5.35 22.71
C THR A 119 6.92 -6.43 23.79
N ASP A 120 7.85 -7.39 23.88
CA ASP A 120 7.77 -8.50 24.85
C ASP A 120 8.39 -8.18 26.21
N ASN A 121 9.15 -7.08 26.32
CA ASN A 121 9.81 -6.69 27.58
C ASN A 121 8.97 -5.77 28.48
N GLU A 122 7.83 -5.24 28.04
CA GLU A 122 6.95 -4.40 28.88
C GLU A 122 5.90 -5.18 29.69
N ASN A 123 5.80 -6.51 29.52
CA ASN A 123 4.86 -7.36 30.28
C ASN A 123 5.53 -8.21 31.37
N LYS A 124 6.71 -7.80 31.85
CA LYS A 124 7.41 -8.43 32.97
C LYS A 124 7.78 -7.40 34.03
N ASP A 125 6.78 -6.81 34.67
CA ASP A 125 6.91 -6.19 36.00
C ASP A 125 5.63 -6.43 36.81
#